data_AF-A0A2E8CZM5-F1
#
_entry.id   AF-A0A2E8CZM5-F1
#
_cell.length_a   1.000
_cell.length_b   1.000
_cell.length_c   1.000
_cell.angle_alpha   90.00
_cell.angle_beta   90.00
_cell.angle_gamma   90.00
#
_symmetry.space_group_name_H-M   'P 1'
#
loop_
_entity.id
_entity.type
_entity.pdbx_description
1 polymer ?
#
loop_
_entity_poly.entity_id
_entity_poly.type
_entity_poly.pdbx_seq_one_letter_code
_entity_poly.pdbx_strand_id
1 'polypeptide(L)'
;MMQRRKNRRVASRPSFTLVELVIVLAIITILASALLFALFGVAEDAKATRTRAQIAKLHELVMLKHQAYRTRAVRLGIPPSTTNNAATLAAARLLALRDLMRMELPDRITDLASSPVTINVPRQNGSGFHTTRLGPPALWRNYRKRAGFPRWPMPGGAPTWTTDYQGAECLYMIVATLRDGDSSGLDFFEETEIDDVDSDGMSEIVDGWGNPIMFFRWAPGFATTPGPDGGWGVAGTDDDSNGVPDDLFEMGWPGSDDASELQSRDAEASPDPFDALQVDGQNYALIPLIYSAGPDRIYDLSDAVTPPLIYTAPTPPNLPNDPYTPIPAPALLVGRPQSGGGPSDEFNSLDNITNHLIATD
;
A
#
# COMPACT_ATOMS: atom_id res chain seq x y z
N MET A 1 -77.32 71.07 8.86
CA MET A 1 -77.26 69.68 8.34
C MET A 1 -75.83 69.19 8.52
N MET A 2 -75.63 68.23 9.42
CA MET A 2 -74.36 67.88 10.06
C MET A 2 -73.76 66.64 9.38
N GLN A 3 -72.62 66.78 8.68
CA GLN A 3 -71.92 65.65 8.05
C GLN A 3 -70.79 65.13 8.96
N ARG A 4 -70.98 63.90 9.46
CA ARG A 4 -70.07 63.18 10.34
C ARG A 4 -69.01 62.46 9.49
N ARG A 5 -67.76 62.96 9.47
CA ARG A 5 -66.62 62.29 8.83
C ARG A 5 -66.31 60.97 9.56
N LYS A 6 -66.43 59.84 8.86
CA LYS A 6 -65.95 58.52 9.32
C LYS A 6 -64.44 58.43 9.09
N ASN A 7 -63.65 58.54 10.16
CA ASN A 7 -62.22 58.20 10.11
C ASN A 7 -62.07 56.68 9.93
N ARG A 8 -61.57 56.25 8.76
CA ARG A 8 -61.05 54.89 8.57
C ARG A 8 -59.78 54.73 9.39
N ARG A 9 -59.79 53.87 10.41
CA ARG A 9 -58.58 53.44 11.12
C ARG A 9 -57.75 52.59 10.17
N VAL A 10 -56.57 53.06 9.79
CA VAL A 10 -55.54 52.23 9.15
C VAL A 10 -55.03 51.28 10.22
N ALA A 11 -55.17 49.97 10.00
CA ALA A 11 -54.65 48.95 10.89
C ALA A 11 -53.11 49.01 10.84
N SER A 12 -52.48 49.32 11.98
CA SER A 12 -51.03 49.19 12.15
C SER A 12 -50.68 47.71 11.94
N ARG A 13 -49.85 47.42 10.94
CA ARG A 13 -49.19 46.11 10.86
C ARG A 13 -48.27 45.99 12.08
N PRO A 14 -48.28 44.87 12.82
CA PRO A 14 -47.35 44.69 13.93
C PRO A 14 -45.93 44.71 13.38
N SER A 15 -45.11 45.62 13.89
CA SER A 15 -43.67 45.70 13.63
C SER A 15 -42.95 44.74 14.57
N PHE A 16 -42.04 43.93 14.03
CA PHE A 16 -41.26 42.95 14.80
C PHE A 16 -40.48 43.62 15.93
N THR A 17 -40.48 42.97 17.09
CA THR A 17 -39.68 43.42 18.23
C THR A 17 -38.22 43.01 18.06
N LEU A 18 -37.29 43.80 18.61
CA LEU A 18 -35.86 43.45 18.63
C LEU A 18 -35.64 42.05 19.25
N VAL A 19 -36.45 41.70 20.24
CA VAL A 19 -36.41 40.40 20.92
C VAL A 19 -36.81 39.25 19.98
N GLU A 20 -37.88 39.39 19.19
CA GLU A 20 -38.23 38.38 18.17
C GLU A 20 -37.10 38.16 17.17
N LEU A 21 -36.46 39.25 16.72
CA LEU A 21 -35.37 39.14 15.75
C LEU A 21 -34.13 38.46 16.35
N VAL A 22 -33.81 38.72 17.62
CA VAL A 22 -32.72 38.05 18.34
C VAL A 22 -33.03 36.57 18.59
N ILE A 23 -34.27 36.22 18.95
CA ILE A 23 -34.68 34.82 19.13
C ILE A 23 -34.61 34.06 17.80
N VAL A 24 -35.08 34.66 16.71
CA VAL A 24 -35.01 34.04 15.37
C VAL A 24 -33.57 33.82 14.94
N LEU A 25 -32.69 34.80 15.13
CA LEU A 25 -31.27 34.63 14.83
C LEU A 25 -30.63 33.54 15.69
N ALA A 26 -30.94 33.48 16.99
CA ALA A 26 -30.44 32.43 17.88
C ALA A 26 -30.89 31.03 17.45
N ILE A 27 -32.16 30.87 17.06
CA ILE A 27 -32.68 29.59 16.55
C ILE A 27 -31.99 29.22 15.23
N ILE A 28 -31.86 30.16 14.29
CA ILE A 28 -31.17 29.92 13.01
C ILE A 28 -29.71 29.51 13.25
N THR A 29 -29.00 30.17 14.17
CA THR A 29 -27.59 29.82 14.44
C THR A 29 -27.44 28.43 15.06
N ILE A 30 -28.34 28.03 15.96
CA ILE A 30 -28.30 26.71 16.59
C ILE A 30 -28.65 25.62 15.57
N LEU A 31 -29.65 25.87 14.71
CA LEU A 31 -30.02 24.92 13.66
C LEU A 31 -28.93 24.82 12.58
N ALA A 32 -28.32 25.94 12.19
CA ALA A 32 -27.25 25.96 11.20
C ALA A 32 -25.98 25.26 11.70
N SER A 33 -25.59 25.43 12.97
CA SER A 33 -24.42 24.75 13.53
C SER A 33 -24.63 23.23 13.60
N ALA A 34 -25.81 22.78 14.04
CA ALA A 34 -26.16 21.37 14.07
C ALA A 34 -26.17 20.75 12.66
N LEU A 35 -26.72 21.47 11.67
CA LEU A 35 -26.75 21.02 10.28
C LEU A 35 -25.35 20.92 9.67
N LEU A 36 -24.48 21.90 9.90
CA LEU A 36 -23.10 21.88 9.42
C LEU A 36 -22.33 20.68 9.98
N PHE A 37 -22.43 20.42 11.28
CA PHE A 37 -21.77 19.27 11.91
C PHE A 37 -22.23 17.93 11.30
N ALA A 38 -23.55 17.77 11.08
CA ALA A 38 -24.08 16.58 10.42
C ALA A 38 -23.58 16.44 8.97
N LEU A 39 -23.52 17.55 8.20
CA LEU A 39 -23.01 17.55 6.83
C LEU A 39 -21.52 17.19 6.76
N PHE A 40 -20.71 17.64 7.72
CA PHE A 40 -19.29 17.27 7.79
C PHE A 40 -19.11 15.77 7.99
N GLY A 41 -19.84 15.15 8.94
CA GLY A 41 -19.77 13.70 9.14
C GLY A 41 -20.17 12.89 7.90
N VAL A 42 -21.24 13.31 7.21
CA VAL A 42 -21.67 12.68 5.95
C VAL A 42 -20.65 12.85 4.84
N ALA A 43 -19.99 14.01 4.75
CA ALA A 43 -18.95 14.24 3.74
C ALA A 43 -17.70 13.38 4.00
N GLU A 44 -17.28 13.24 5.25
CA GLU A 44 -16.15 12.37 5.62
C GLU A 44 -16.44 10.89 5.35
N ASP A 45 -17.64 10.42 5.68
CA ASP A 45 -18.05 9.04 5.39
C ASP A 45 -18.16 8.78 3.87
N ALA A 46 -18.63 9.77 3.10
CA ALA A 46 -18.67 9.69 1.64
C ALA A 46 -17.27 9.60 1.02
N LYS A 47 -16.29 10.36 1.55
CA LYS A 47 -14.89 10.25 1.14
C LYS A 47 -14.34 8.86 1.46
N ALA A 48 -14.51 8.39 2.69
CA ALA A 48 -14.06 7.06 3.10
C ALA A 48 -14.66 5.95 2.22
N THR A 49 -15.96 6.00 1.95
CA THR A 49 -16.65 5.04 1.09
C THR A 49 -16.13 5.09 -0.35
N ARG A 50 -15.88 6.28 -0.90
CA ARG A 50 -15.26 6.43 -2.23
C ARG A 50 -13.86 5.84 -2.25
N THR A 51 -13.02 6.16 -1.27
CA THR A 51 -11.66 5.63 -1.14
C THR A 51 -11.66 4.10 -1.04
N ARG A 52 -12.58 3.49 -0.28
CA ARG A 52 -12.75 2.03 -0.22
C ARG A 52 -13.06 1.44 -1.61
N ALA A 53 -13.98 2.05 -2.35
CA ALA A 53 -14.33 1.61 -3.69
C ALA A 53 -13.14 1.73 -4.68
N GLN A 54 -12.37 2.82 -4.61
CA GLN A 54 -11.15 2.99 -5.39
C GLN A 54 -10.11 1.91 -5.05
N ILE A 55 -9.85 1.67 -3.76
CA ILE A 55 -8.88 0.65 -3.31
C ILE A 55 -9.33 -0.75 -3.72
N ALA A 56 -10.62 -1.09 -3.60
CA ALA A 56 -11.15 -2.37 -4.08
C ALA A 56 -10.92 -2.54 -5.58
N LYS A 57 -11.13 -1.47 -6.38
CA LYS A 57 -10.89 -1.52 -7.82
C LYS A 57 -9.40 -1.68 -8.15
N LEU A 58 -8.52 -0.94 -7.46
CA LEU A 58 -7.08 -1.06 -7.59
C LEU A 58 -6.60 -2.46 -7.22
N HIS A 59 -7.15 -3.04 -6.16
CA HIS A 59 -6.90 -4.41 -5.74
C HIS A 59 -7.21 -5.39 -6.86
N GLU A 60 -8.40 -5.34 -7.47
CA GLU A 60 -8.77 -6.22 -8.59
C GLU A 60 -7.78 -6.12 -9.77
N LEU A 61 -7.41 -4.90 -10.15
CA LEU A 61 -6.48 -4.65 -11.25
C LEU A 61 -5.07 -5.20 -10.97
N VAL A 62 -4.55 -4.94 -9.78
CA VAL A 62 -3.22 -5.43 -9.37
C VAL A 62 -3.24 -6.94 -9.16
N MET A 63 -4.31 -7.49 -8.58
CA MET A 63 -4.45 -8.92 -8.32
C MET A 63 -4.54 -9.74 -9.60
N LEU A 64 -5.20 -9.23 -10.64
CA LEU A 64 -5.19 -9.87 -11.96
C LEU A 64 -3.76 -10.08 -12.46
N LYS A 65 -2.89 -9.08 -12.27
CA LYS A 65 -1.48 -9.16 -12.65
C LYS A 65 -0.69 -10.08 -11.70
N HIS A 66 -0.91 -9.96 -10.40
CA HIS A 66 -0.23 -10.75 -9.37
C HIS A 66 -0.50 -12.25 -9.52
N GLN A 67 -1.77 -12.64 -9.68
CA GLN A 67 -2.15 -14.04 -9.82
C GLN A 67 -1.60 -14.67 -11.12
N ALA A 68 -1.42 -13.88 -12.18
CA ALA A 68 -0.85 -14.37 -13.43
C ALA A 68 0.60 -14.89 -13.28
N TYR A 69 1.33 -14.51 -12.22
CA TYR A 69 2.67 -15.03 -11.96
C TYR A 69 2.68 -16.49 -11.51
N ARG A 70 1.58 -17.01 -10.94
CA ARG A 70 1.49 -18.40 -10.45
C ARG A 70 1.77 -19.41 -11.56
N THR A 71 1.33 -19.11 -12.78
CA THR A 71 1.51 -19.98 -13.95
C THR A 71 2.56 -19.46 -14.93
N ARG A 72 3.22 -18.34 -14.62
CA ARG A 72 4.15 -17.70 -15.55
C ARG A 72 5.43 -18.53 -15.71
N ALA A 73 5.77 -18.81 -16.96
CA ALA A 73 7.01 -19.48 -17.30
C ALA A 73 8.19 -18.50 -17.17
N VAL A 74 9.16 -18.84 -16.32
CA VAL A 74 10.43 -18.12 -16.21
C VAL A 74 11.51 -18.95 -16.89
N ARG A 75 12.13 -18.39 -17.93
CA ARG A 75 13.21 -19.07 -18.67
C ARG A 75 14.55 -18.61 -18.13
N LEU A 76 15.23 -19.51 -17.43
CA LEU A 76 16.61 -19.32 -17.00
C LEU A 76 17.54 -20.11 -17.93
N GLY A 77 18.61 -19.46 -18.38
CA GLY A 77 19.67 -20.11 -19.15
C GLY A 77 20.55 -20.98 -18.24
N ILE A 78 20.00 -22.05 -17.68
CA ILE A 78 20.73 -23.01 -16.83
C ILE A 78 20.93 -24.30 -17.64
N PRO A 79 22.17 -24.64 -18.03
CA PRO A 79 22.46 -25.91 -18.68
C PRO A 79 22.04 -27.10 -17.80
N PRO A 80 21.49 -28.19 -18.37
CA PRO A 80 21.15 -29.40 -17.61
C PRO A 80 22.33 -30.02 -16.85
N SER A 81 23.56 -29.76 -17.29
CA SER A 81 24.79 -30.21 -16.63
C SER A 81 25.17 -29.39 -15.39
N THR A 82 24.49 -28.27 -15.11
CA THR A 82 24.81 -27.41 -13.96
C THR A 82 24.46 -28.10 -12.66
N THR A 83 23.21 -28.54 -12.49
CA THR A 83 22.77 -29.22 -11.27
C THR A 83 21.62 -30.17 -11.58
N ASN A 84 21.59 -31.30 -10.88
CA ASN A 84 20.47 -32.26 -10.88
C ASN A 84 19.59 -32.13 -9.62
N ASN A 85 19.91 -31.20 -8.71
CA ASN A 85 19.13 -30.99 -7.49
C ASN A 85 17.90 -30.12 -7.81
N ALA A 86 16.72 -30.72 -7.66
CA ALA A 86 15.44 -30.07 -7.92
C ALA A 86 15.20 -28.85 -7.00
N ALA A 87 15.57 -28.92 -5.72
CA ALA A 87 15.39 -27.82 -4.77
C ALA A 87 16.24 -26.60 -5.18
N THR A 88 17.48 -26.83 -5.64
CA THR A 88 18.34 -25.76 -6.14
C THR A 88 17.77 -25.08 -7.40
N LEU A 89 17.17 -25.85 -8.30
CA LEU A 89 16.53 -25.30 -9.50
C LEU A 89 15.23 -24.55 -9.15
N ALA A 90 14.46 -25.04 -8.19
CA ALA A 90 13.28 -24.35 -7.69
C ALA A 90 13.63 -23.03 -7.00
N ALA A 91 14.67 -22.99 -6.17
CA ALA A 91 15.17 -21.75 -5.56
C ALA A 91 15.62 -20.74 -6.61
N ALA A 92 16.37 -21.18 -7.64
CA ALA A 92 16.76 -20.33 -8.75
C ALA A 92 15.54 -19.77 -9.51
N ARG A 93 14.52 -20.59 -9.73
CA ARG A 93 13.25 -20.17 -10.35
C ARG A 93 12.50 -19.17 -9.47
N LEU A 94 12.41 -19.40 -8.16
CA LEU A 94 11.74 -18.53 -7.20
C LEU A 94 12.37 -17.13 -7.19
N LEU A 95 13.70 -17.05 -7.07
CA LEU A 95 14.43 -15.78 -7.14
C LEU A 95 14.18 -15.03 -8.46
N ALA A 96 14.15 -15.77 -9.57
CA ALA A 96 13.87 -15.19 -10.88
C ALA A 96 12.42 -14.70 -11.01
N LEU A 97 11.46 -15.41 -10.40
CA LEU A 97 10.05 -15.04 -10.39
C LEU A 97 9.83 -13.81 -9.51
N ARG A 98 10.46 -13.74 -8.33
CA ARG A 98 10.45 -12.56 -7.46
C ARG A 98 11.08 -11.34 -8.16
N ASP A 99 12.19 -11.53 -8.90
CA ASP A 99 12.79 -10.45 -9.70
C ASP A 99 11.90 -10.02 -10.87
N LEU A 100 11.17 -10.96 -11.48
CA LEU A 100 10.18 -10.65 -12.51
C LEU A 100 9.02 -9.82 -11.95
N MET A 101 8.49 -10.21 -10.78
CA MET A 101 7.45 -9.45 -10.07
C MET A 101 7.95 -8.05 -9.75
N ARG A 102 9.16 -7.91 -9.21
CA ARG A 102 9.79 -6.62 -8.93
C ARG A 102 9.85 -5.72 -10.16
N MET A 103 10.18 -6.28 -11.32
CA MET A 103 10.29 -5.51 -12.56
C MET A 103 8.94 -5.17 -13.22
N GLU A 104 7.91 -5.99 -13.01
CA GLU A 104 6.59 -5.80 -13.63
C GLU A 104 5.54 -5.14 -12.71
N LEU A 105 5.73 -5.25 -11.39
CA LEU A 105 4.97 -4.59 -10.32
C LEU A 105 5.96 -3.87 -9.38
N PRO A 106 6.67 -2.82 -9.83
CA PRO A 106 7.56 -2.06 -8.96
C PRO A 106 6.78 -1.41 -7.82
N ASP A 107 7.41 -1.21 -6.66
CA ASP A 107 6.82 -0.46 -5.53
C ASP A 107 7.71 0.70 -5.05
N ARG A 108 8.84 0.93 -5.72
CA ARG A 108 9.85 1.92 -5.36
C ARG A 108 10.75 2.29 -6.53
N ILE A 109 11.39 3.45 -6.45
CA ILE A 109 12.39 3.93 -7.43
C ILE A 109 13.48 2.89 -7.64
N THR A 110 13.96 2.26 -6.57
CA THR A 110 15.08 1.32 -6.65
C THR A 110 14.76 0.08 -7.48
N ASP A 111 13.48 -0.25 -7.68
CA ASP A 111 13.08 -1.35 -8.55
C ASP A 111 13.26 -1.05 -10.03
N LEU A 112 13.10 0.22 -10.39
CA LEU A 112 13.36 0.72 -11.74
C LEU A 112 14.83 1.08 -11.94
N ALA A 113 15.52 1.51 -10.89
CA ALA A 113 16.95 1.85 -10.93
C ALA A 113 17.86 0.61 -10.99
N SER A 114 17.54 -0.45 -10.26
CA SER A 114 18.41 -1.61 -10.09
C SER A 114 18.39 -2.56 -11.30
N SER A 115 19.55 -3.16 -11.60
CA SER A 115 19.64 -4.21 -12.62
C SER A 115 18.94 -5.50 -12.15
N PRO A 116 18.52 -6.39 -13.07
CA PRO A 116 18.01 -7.71 -12.71
C PRO A 116 18.95 -8.46 -11.78
N VAL A 117 18.38 -9.20 -10.82
CA VAL A 117 19.13 -9.95 -9.83
C VAL A 117 19.99 -11.02 -10.49
N THR A 118 21.21 -11.15 -9.96
CA THR A 118 22.14 -12.19 -10.36
C THR A 118 21.86 -13.45 -9.56
N ILE A 119 21.56 -14.55 -10.26
CA ILE A 119 21.19 -15.83 -9.68
C ILE A 119 22.38 -16.78 -9.81
N ASN A 120 22.90 -17.23 -8.66
CA ASN A 120 24.02 -18.15 -8.58
C ASN A 120 23.51 -19.56 -8.26
N VAL A 121 23.72 -20.49 -9.19
CA VAL A 121 23.29 -21.89 -9.06
C VAL A 121 24.51 -22.76 -8.80
N PRO A 122 24.62 -23.43 -7.64
CA PRO A 122 25.70 -24.36 -7.34
C PRO A 122 25.87 -25.42 -8.44
N ARG A 123 27.11 -25.68 -8.85
CA ARG A 123 27.41 -26.75 -9.82
C ARG A 123 27.47 -28.10 -9.12
N GLN A 124 26.95 -29.15 -9.76
CA GLN A 124 26.91 -30.52 -9.26
C GLN A 124 28.28 -31.07 -8.85
N ASN A 125 29.34 -30.66 -9.56
CA ASN A 125 30.72 -31.08 -9.30
C ASN A 125 31.42 -30.27 -8.17
N GLY A 126 30.71 -29.37 -7.50
CA GLY A 126 31.28 -28.51 -6.44
C GLY A 126 32.23 -27.41 -6.94
N SER A 127 32.39 -27.22 -8.26
CA SER A 127 33.35 -26.27 -8.86
C SER A 127 32.87 -24.80 -8.84
N GLY A 128 32.11 -24.40 -7.81
CA GLY A 128 31.51 -23.08 -7.70
C GLY A 128 30.11 -23.00 -8.31
N PHE A 129 29.81 -21.87 -8.96
CA PHE A 129 28.44 -21.52 -9.38
C PHE A 129 28.32 -21.29 -10.90
N HIS A 130 27.14 -21.62 -11.44
CA HIS A 130 26.67 -21.09 -12.71
C HIS A 130 25.87 -19.82 -12.45
N THR A 131 26.29 -18.70 -13.03
CA THR A 131 25.65 -17.41 -12.84
C THR A 131 24.75 -17.08 -14.02
N THR A 132 23.50 -16.74 -13.72
CA THR A 132 22.49 -16.35 -14.72
C THR A 132 21.67 -15.17 -14.21
N ARG A 133 20.91 -14.53 -15.11
CA ARG A 133 19.99 -13.43 -14.77
C ARG A 133 18.79 -13.46 -15.69
N LEU A 134 17.66 -12.95 -15.20
CA LEU A 134 16.50 -12.77 -16.05
C LEU A 134 16.73 -11.60 -17.02
N GLY A 135 16.29 -11.76 -18.27
CA GLY A 135 16.28 -10.65 -19.22
C GLY A 135 15.19 -9.65 -18.83
N PRO A 136 15.47 -8.33 -18.80
CA PRO A 136 14.49 -7.34 -18.38
C PRO A 136 13.28 -7.35 -19.34
N PRO A 137 12.03 -7.45 -18.83
CA PRO A 137 10.83 -7.39 -19.65
C PRO A 137 10.72 -6.09 -20.45
N ALA A 138 9.92 -6.10 -21.51
CA ALA A 138 9.58 -4.87 -22.23
C ALA A 138 8.83 -3.88 -21.34
N LEU A 139 7.96 -4.40 -20.46
CA LEU A 139 7.19 -3.60 -19.51
C LEU A 139 8.08 -2.76 -18.58
N TRP A 140 9.09 -3.38 -17.96
CA TRP A 140 10.06 -2.68 -17.11
C TRP A 140 10.82 -1.58 -17.87
N ARG A 141 11.16 -1.82 -19.15
CA ARG A 141 11.79 -0.80 -20.00
C ARG A 141 10.85 0.35 -20.32
N ASN A 142 9.55 0.08 -20.46
CA ASN A 142 8.53 1.12 -20.64
C ASN A 142 8.37 1.97 -19.39
N TYR A 143 8.32 1.37 -18.18
CA TYR A 143 8.31 2.12 -16.93
C TYR A 143 9.51 3.04 -16.81
N ARG A 144 10.71 2.51 -17.02
CA ARG A 144 11.95 3.30 -16.98
C ARG A 144 11.94 4.45 -17.97
N LYS A 145 11.43 4.23 -19.18
CA LYS A 145 11.32 5.29 -20.19
C LYS A 145 10.34 6.39 -19.75
N ARG A 146 9.21 6.00 -19.14
CA ARG A 146 8.18 6.94 -18.66
C ARG A 146 8.71 7.76 -17.49
N ALA A 147 9.31 7.11 -16.51
CA ALA A 147 9.91 7.73 -15.34
C ALA A 147 11.29 8.37 -15.63
N GLY A 148 11.60 8.71 -16.89
CA GLY A 148 12.80 9.49 -17.24
C GLY A 148 14.17 8.83 -16.95
N PHE A 149 14.23 7.53 -16.64
CA PHE A 149 15.50 6.88 -16.34
C PHE A 149 16.42 6.86 -17.58
N PRO A 150 17.74 7.03 -17.38
CA PRO A 150 18.69 6.85 -18.46
C PRO A 150 18.58 5.43 -19.03
N ARG A 151 18.89 5.32 -20.33
CA ARG A 151 18.86 4.06 -21.10
C ARG A 151 19.61 2.92 -20.41
N TRP A 152 20.63 3.25 -19.62
CA TRP A 152 21.36 2.32 -18.77
C TRP A 152 21.27 2.77 -17.31
N PRO A 153 21.06 1.85 -16.36
CA PRO A 153 21.17 2.19 -14.94
C PRO A 153 22.60 2.66 -14.66
N MET A 154 22.76 3.94 -14.34
CA MET A 154 24.03 4.55 -13.97
C MET A 154 23.90 5.19 -12.59
N PRO A 155 24.94 5.15 -11.75
CA PRO A 155 24.95 5.89 -10.49
C PRO A 155 24.77 7.40 -10.77
N GLY A 156 23.77 8.03 -10.15
CA GLY A 156 23.56 9.49 -10.18
C GLY A 156 22.76 10.05 -11.37
N GLY A 157 22.30 9.22 -12.30
CA GLY A 157 21.28 9.61 -13.29
C GLY A 157 19.89 9.41 -12.70
N ALA A 158 19.57 10.15 -11.62
CA ALA A 158 18.26 10.07 -11.00
C ALA A 158 17.24 10.82 -11.87
N PRO A 159 16.03 10.28 -12.06
CA PRO A 159 14.92 11.05 -12.62
C PRO A 159 14.59 12.28 -11.76
N THR A 160 13.77 13.20 -12.27
CA THR A 160 13.21 14.30 -11.45
C THR A 160 12.33 13.78 -10.31
N TRP A 161 11.80 12.57 -10.51
CA TRP A 161 11.05 11.76 -9.56
C TRP A 161 11.78 11.57 -8.22
N THR A 162 11.11 11.92 -7.13
CA THR A 162 11.59 11.89 -5.75
C THR A 162 11.19 10.60 -5.03
N THR A 163 11.78 10.34 -3.86
CA THR A 163 11.40 9.17 -3.06
C THR A 163 10.12 9.37 -2.26
N ASP A 164 9.61 10.59 -2.22
CA ASP A 164 8.35 10.91 -1.56
C ASP A 164 7.24 10.26 -2.41
N TYR A 165 6.32 9.52 -1.77
CA TYR A 165 5.22 8.81 -2.45
C TYR A 165 5.58 7.79 -3.57
N GLN A 166 6.85 7.37 -3.69
CA GLN A 166 7.31 6.40 -4.72
C GLN A 166 6.46 5.14 -4.91
N GLY A 167 5.79 4.66 -3.84
CA GLY A 167 4.84 3.55 -3.92
C GLY A 167 3.59 3.90 -4.73
N ALA A 168 2.98 5.06 -4.48
CA ALA A 168 1.80 5.54 -5.18
C ALA A 168 2.07 5.82 -6.67
N GLU A 169 3.22 6.38 -6.99
CA GLU A 169 3.60 6.67 -8.38
C GLU A 169 3.91 5.39 -9.16
N CYS A 170 4.50 4.40 -8.48
CA CYS A 170 4.63 3.06 -9.02
C CYS A 170 3.25 2.41 -9.30
N LEU A 171 2.29 2.56 -8.39
CA LEU A 171 0.93 2.08 -8.58
C LEU A 171 0.27 2.73 -9.81
N TYR A 172 0.36 4.06 -9.92
CA TYR A 172 -0.13 4.78 -11.09
C TYR A 172 0.51 4.29 -12.39
N MET A 173 1.83 4.06 -12.40
CA MET A 173 2.51 3.48 -13.56
C MET A 173 1.99 2.09 -13.93
N ILE A 174 1.78 1.22 -12.94
CA ILE A 174 1.24 -0.12 -13.15
C ILE A 174 -0.15 0.00 -13.79
N VAL A 175 -1.06 0.74 -13.16
CA VAL A 175 -2.46 0.91 -13.61
C VAL A 175 -2.53 1.52 -15.02
N ALA A 176 -1.70 2.51 -15.32
CA ALA A 176 -1.63 3.12 -16.65
C ALA A 176 -1.20 2.16 -17.77
N THR A 177 -0.44 1.12 -17.43
CA THR A 177 -0.02 0.10 -18.40
C THR A 177 -0.95 -1.10 -18.47
N LEU A 178 -1.83 -1.27 -17.49
CA LEU A 178 -2.89 -2.28 -17.56
C LEU A 178 -3.86 -1.90 -18.69
N ARG A 179 -4.23 -2.92 -19.47
CA ARG A 179 -5.15 -2.82 -20.59
C ARG A 179 -6.21 -3.89 -20.42
N ASP A 180 -7.46 -3.49 -20.55
CA ASP A 180 -8.59 -4.40 -20.62
C ASP A 180 -9.36 -4.10 -21.92
N GLY A 181 -9.11 -4.91 -22.96
CA GLY A 181 -9.58 -4.61 -24.31
C GLY A 181 -9.01 -3.27 -24.82
N ASP A 182 -9.91 -2.33 -25.10
CA ASP A 182 -9.56 -1.01 -25.65
C ASP A 182 -9.33 0.06 -24.56
N SER A 183 -9.75 -0.18 -23.31
CA SER A 183 -9.57 0.78 -22.21
C SER A 183 -8.25 0.60 -21.47
N SER A 184 -7.74 1.71 -20.95
CA SER A 184 -6.64 1.73 -19.97
C SER A 184 -7.19 1.51 -18.57
N GLY A 185 -6.37 0.96 -17.67
CA GLY A 185 -6.70 0.92 -16.24
C GLY A 185 -6.99 2.30 -15.63
N LEU A 186 -6.47 3.38 -16.22
CA LEU A 186 -6.75 4.75 -15.77
C LEU A 186 -8.14 5.26 -16.17
N ASP A 187 -8.78 4.68 -17.19
CA ASP A 187 -10.09 5.14 -17.66
C ASP A 187 -11.21 4.91 -16.62
N PHE A 188 -10.92 4.15 -15.56
CA PHE A 188 -11.81 3.90 -14.43
C PHE A 188 -11.78 4.99 -13.36
N PHE A 189 -10.84 5.92 -13.42
CA PHE A 189 -10.66 6.99 -12.43
C PHE A 189 -11.06 8.34 -13.02
N GLU A 190 -11.61 9.20 -12.17
CA GLU A 190 -11.91 10.58 -12.54
C GLU A 190 -10.62 11.41 -12.60
N GLU A 191 -10.61 12.49 -13.38
CA GLU A 191 -9.45 13.41 -13.46
C GLU A 191 -9.09 14.00 -12.08
N THR A 192 -10.06 14.14 -11.17
CA THR A 192 -9.82 14.64 -9.81
C THR A 192 -9.22 13.59 -8.86
N GLU A 193 -9.19 12.33 -9.28
CA GLU A 193 -8.61 11.21 -8.51
C GLU A 193 -7.15 10.95 -8.94
N ILE A 194 -6.61 11.78 -9.83
CA ILE A 194 -5.22 11.71 -10.29
C ILE A 194 -4.60 13.08 -10.10
N ASP A 195 -3.51 13.16 -9.36
CA ASP A 195 -2.77 14.40 -9.12
C ASP A 195 -1.26 14.14 -9.14
N ASP A 196 -0.45 15.19 -9.21
CA ASP A 196 1.01 15.17 -9.03
C ASP A 196 1.30 15.93 -7.73
N VAL A 197 1.15 15.22 -6.60
CA VAL A 197 1.03 15.80 -5.26
C VAL A 197 2.33 16.47 -4.82
N ASP A 198 3.48 15.91 -5.19
CA ASP A 198 4.80 16.46 -4.87
C ASP A 198 5.43 17.29 -6.02
N SER A 199 4.75 17.38 -7.17
CA SER A 199 5.12 18.19 -8.33
C SER A 199 6.44 17.79 -8.98
N ASP A 200 6.76 16.50 -8.98
CA ASP A 200 8.00 15.97 -9.54
C ASP A 200 7.89 15.44 -10.99
N GLY A 201 6.66 15.47 -11.52
CA GLY A 201 6.30 15.07 -12.87
C GLY A 201 5.77 13.64 -13.00
N MET A 202 5.65 12.91 -11.89
CA MET A 202 4.94 11.65 -11.79
C MET A 202 3.58 11.89 -11.11
N SER A 203 2.56 11.15 -11.56
CA SER A 203 1.23 11.31 -10.96
C SER A 203 0.95 10.16 -10.01
N GLU A 204 0.19 10.44 -8.96
CA GLU A 204 -0.41 9.50 -8.04
C GLU A 204 -1.90 9.36 -8.30
N ILE A 205 -2.46 8.24 -7.83
CA ILE A 205 -3.90 8.12 -7.65
C ILE A 205 -4.19 8.59 -6.22
N VAL A 206 -5.05 9.59 -6.05
CA VAL A 206 -5.31 10.23 -4.76
C VAL A 206 -6.65 9.81 -4.17
N ASP A 207 -6.71 9.73 -2.84
CA ASP A 207 -7.90 9.38 -2.08
C ASP A 207 -8.89 10.57 -1.95
N GLY A 208 -10.01 10.35 -1.25
CA GLY A 208 -11.03 11.37 -1.01
C GLY A 208 -10.57 12.61 -0.21
N TRP A 209 -9.37 12.58 0.38
CA TRP A 209 -8.74 13.71 1.09
C TRP A 209 -7.61 14.36 0.30
N GLY A 210 -7.27 13.83 -0.87
CA GLY A 210 -6.18 14.30 -1.72
C GLY A 210 -4.81 13.72 -1.33
N ASN A 211 -4.76 12.70 -0.47
CA ASN A 211 -3.49 12.03 -0.19
C ASN A 211 -3.26 10.90 -1.21
N PRO A 212 -2.01 10.62 -1.60
CA PRO A 212 -1.70 9.49 -2.47
C PRO A 212 -2.17 8.13 -1.92
N ILE A 213 -2.71 7.28 -2.76
CA ILE A 213 -2.95 5.87 -2.44
C ILE A 213 -1.65 5.10 -2.65
N MET A 214 -1.12 4.57 -1.56
CA MET A 214 0.18 3.92 -1.51
C MET A 214 0.10 2.43 -1.86
N PHE A 215 1.24 1.86 -2.23
CA PHE A 215 1.35 0.49 -2.69
C PHE A 215 2.63 -0.18 -2.17
N PHE A 216 2.47 -1.36 -1.58
CA PHE A 216 3.55 -2.33 -1.39
C PHE A 216 3.27 -3.58 -2.21
N ARG A 217 4.26 -3.99 -3.00
CA ARG A 217 4.21 -5.28 -3.69
C ARG A 217 4.19 -6.42 -2.69
N TRP A 218 4.98 -6.29 -1.62
CA TRP A 218 5.12 -7.25 -0.55
C TRP A 218 5.05 -6.53 0.79
N ALA A 219 4.03 -6.86 1.58
CA ALA A 219 3.82 -6.31 2.91
C ALA A 219 3.80 -7.43 3.95
N PRO A 220 4.92 -8.16 4.16
CA PRO A 220 5.01 -9.23 5.16
C PRO A 220 4.66 -8.73 6.56
N GLY A 221 4.94 -7.45 6.84
CA GLY A 221 4.67 -6.75 8.09
C GLY A 221 3.20 -6.54 8.40
N PHE A 222 2.35 -6.52 7.37
CA PHE A 222 0.98 -6.04 7.52
C PHE A 222 0.08 -7.08 8.18
N ALA A 223 -0.56 -6.66 9.27
CA ALA A 223 -1.53 -7.44 10.03
C ALA A 223 -2.63 -6.51 10.53
N THR A 224 -3.79 -7.09 10.81
CA THR A 224 -4.99 -6.42 11.34
C THR A 224 -5.72 -7.27 12.36
N THR A 225 -5.30 -8.52 12.57
CA THR A 225 -5.84 -9.44 13.57
C THR A 225 -4.72 -10.24 14.22
N PRO A 226 -4.81 -10.55 15.53
CA PRO A 226 -3.90 -11.49 16.16
C PRO A 226 -4.03 -12.86 15.50
N GLY A 227 -2.96 -13.65 15.56
CA GLY A 227 -2.95 -14.98 14.97
C GLY A 227 -3.71 -16.03 15.80
N PRO A 228 -3.58 -17.31 15.42
CA PRO A 228 -4.14 -18.44 16.17
C PRO A 228 -3.78 -18.49 17.66
N ASP A 229 -2.66 -17.92 18.08
CA ASP A 229 -2.27 -17.85 19.50
C ASP A 229 -3.12 -16.86 20.33
N GLY A 230 -3.83 -15.94 19.67
CA GLY A 230 -4.68 -14.91 20.28
C GLY A 230 -3.92 -13.72 20.87
N GLY A 231 -2.60 -13.68 20.72
CA GLY A 231 -1.73 -12.56 21.09
C GLY A 231 -1.32 -11.75 19.85
N TRP A 232 -0.82 -10.54 20.08
CA TRP A 232 -0.12 -9.78 19.05
C TRP A 232 1.36 -10.06 19.16
N GLY A 233 2.07 -10.20 18.05
CA GLY A 233 3.51 -10.44 18.11
C GLY A 233 3.87 -11.89 18.45
N VAL A 234 5.05 -12.11 19.01
CA VAL A 234 5.53 -13.44 19.36
C VAL A 234 4.99 -13.85 20.72
N ALA A 235 4.05 -14.80 20.76
CA ALA A 235 3.42 -15.33 21.97
C ALA A 235 4.27 -15.25 23.26
N GLY A 236 3.84 -14.38 24.19
CA GLY A 236 4.44 -14.20 25.51
C GLY A 236 5.79 -13.47 25.52
N THR A 237 6.19 -12.85 24.41
CA THR A 237 7.41 -12.05 24.27
C THR A 237 7.05 -10.58 24.32
N ASP A 238 7.90 -9.77 24.96
CA ASP A 238 7.79 -8.31 24.95
C ASP A 238 8.63 -7.75 23.79
N ASP A 239 8.06 -7.80 22.58
CA ASP A 239 8.78 -7.61 21.32
C ASP A 239 9.30 -6.18 21.14
N ASP A 240 8.50 -5.20 21.57
CA ASP A 240 8.86 -3.77 21.53
C ASP A 240 9.61 -3.30 22.79
N SER A 241 9.75 -4.19 23.79
CA SER A 241 10.40 -3.93 25.07
C SER A 241 9.74 -2.83 25.90
N ASN A 242 8.41 -2.68 25.78
CA ASN A 242 7.62 -1.72 26.55
C ASN A 242 7.19 -2.23 27.95
N GLY A 243 7.43 -3.52 28.23
CA GLY A 243 7.13 -4.18 29.50
C GLY A 243 5.77 -4.90 29.54
N VAL A 244 5.05 -4.96 28.42
CA VAL A 244 3.73 -5.58 28.29
C VAL A 244 3.73 -6.53 27.09
N PRO A 245 3.92 -7.85 27.31
CA PRO A 245 3.82 -8.84 26.25
C PRO A 245 2.41 -8.89 25.63
N ASP A 246 2.37 -9.27 24.35
CA ASP A 246 1.18 -9.55 23.55
C ASP A 246 0.20 -8.37 23.43
N ASP A 247 0.72 -7.14 23.35
CA ASP A 247 -0.09 -5.92 23.21
C ASP A 247 -0.20 -5.42 21.76
N LEU A 248 -1.09 -4.45 21.51
CA LEU A 248 -1.34 -3.97 20.13
C LEU A 248 -0.09 -3.37 19.47
N PHE A 249 0.93 -2.95 20.24
CA PHE A 249 2.20 -2.46 19.71
C PHE A 249 3.12 -3.58 19.22
N GLU A 250 2.78 -4.83 19.52
CA GLU A 250 3.44 -6.03 19.03
C GLU A 250 2.84 -6.58 17.73
N MET A 251 1.89 -5.87 17.14
CA MET A 251 1.33 -6.26 15.85
C MET A 251 2.41 -6.32 14.76
N GLY A 252 2.44 -7.45 14.04
CA GLY A 252 3.21 -7.65 12.84
C GLY A 252 4.71 -7.81 13.06
N TRP A 253 5.18 -8.14 14.27
CA TRP A 253 6.60 -8.35 14.55
C TRP A 253 7.19 -9.58 13.83
N PRO A 254 8.48 -9.59 13.47
CA PRO A 254 9.09 -10.75 12.82
C PRO A 254 9.02 -12.00 13.70
N GLY A 255 8.41 -13.07 13.19
CA GLY A 255 8.27 -14.35 13.90
C GLY A 255 6.90 -14.58 14.55
N SER A 256 6.00 -13.58 14.51
CA SER A 256 4.60 -13.74 14.96
C SER A 256 3.73 -14.50 13.96
N ASP A 257 2.58 -14.97 14.41
CA ASP A 257 1.53 -15.60 13.60
C ASP A 257 0.40 -14.60 13.21
N ASP A 258 0.61 -13.30 13.46
CA ASP A 258 -0.32 -12.23 13.15
C ASP A 258 -0.81 -12.30 11.69
N ALA A 259 -2.06 -11.91 11.48
CA ALA A 259 -2.73 -12.09 10.20
C ALA A 259 -3.57 -10.88 9.79
N SER A 260 -4.17 -10.97 8.61
CA SER A 260 -5.22 -10.11 8.11
C SER A 260 -6.24 -10.96 7.34
N GLU A 261 -7.29 -10.35 6.79
CA GLU A 261 -8.30 -11.09 6.03
C GLU A 261 -7.75 -11.80 4.78
N LEU A 262 -6.67 -11.26 4.19
CA LEU A 262 -6.12 -11.75 2.91
C LEU A 262 -4.77 -12.46 3.03
N GLN A 263 -4.06 -12.30 4.14
CA GLN A 263 -2.77 -12.94 4.36
C GLN A 263 -2.61 -13.40 5.82
N SER A 264 -2.04 -14.58 5.99
CA SER A 264 -1.70 -15.17 7.29
C SER A 264 -0.23 -15.58 7.25
N ARG A 265 0.48 -15.38 8.37
CA ARG A 265 1.91 -15.70 8.52
C ARG A 265 2.19 -17.17 8.82
N ASP A 266 1.29 -18.05 8.41
CA ASP A 266 1.42 -19.49 8.56
C ASP A 266 1.95 -20.11 7.26
N ALA A 267 3.22 -20.52 7.26
CA ALA A 267 3.86 -21.17 6.11
C ALA A 267 3.33 -22.59 5.84
N GLU A 268 2.71 -23.25 6.83
CA GLU A 268 2.11 -24.58 6.68
C GLU A 268 0.68 -24.48 6.13
N ALA A 269 -0.15 -23.62 6.74
CA ALA A 269 -1.54 -23.44 6.33
C ALA A 269 -1.70 -22.57 5.07
N SER A 270 -0.81 -21.60 4.87
CA SER A 270 -0.86 -20.64 3.76
C SER A 270 0.51 -20.45 3.10
N PRO A 271 1.10 -21.50 2.50
CA PRO A 271 2.43 -21.42 1.89
C PRO A 271 2.49 -20.44 0.71
N ASP A 272 3.67 -19.89 0.44
CA ASP A 272 3.95 -19.03 -0.72
C ASP A 272 3.57 -19.76 -2.02
N PRO A 273 2.54 -19.31 -2.75
CA PRO A 273 2.06 -19.98 -3.96
C PRO A 273 3.10 -19.97 -5.10
N PHE A 274 4.17 -19.19 -4.96
CA PHE A 274 5.25 -19.09 -5.93
C PHE A 274 6.45 -20.00 -5.61
N ASP A 275 6.47 -20.62 -4.42
CA ASP A 275 7.48 -21.57 -3.96
C ASP A 275 6.92 -22.99 -3.85
N ALA A 276 6.67 -23.62 -5.00
CA ALA A 276 6.04 -24.93 -5.06
C ALA A 276 6.80 -26.08 -4.37
N LEU A 277 8.11 -25.91 -4.10
CA LEU A 277 8.92 -26.92 -3.40
C LEU A 277 9.27 -26.50 -1.97
N GLN A 278 8.72 -25.39 -1.47
CA GLN A 278 8.98 -24.84 -0.14
C GLN A 278 10.48 -24.78 0.19
N VAL A 279 11.26 -24.25 -0.76
CA VAL A 279 12.72 -24.16 -0.63
C VAL A 279 13.15 -22.98 0.23
N ASP A 280 12.26 -22.02 0.43
CA ASP A 280 12.41 -20.90 1.34
C ASP A 280 11.71 -21.25 2.68
N GLY A 281 12.41 -21.11 3.80
CA GLY A 281 11.90 -21.55 5.12
C GLY A 281 10.93 -20.56 5.77
N GLN A 282 10.78 -19.37 5.20
CA GLN A 282 9.94 -18.27 5.68
C GLN A 282 8.96 -17.90 4.56
N ASN A 283 8.03 -18.76 4.19
CA ASN A 283 7.31 -18.63 2.92
C ASN A 283 5.79 -18.74 3.10
N TYR A 284 5.16 -17.69 3.60
CA TYR A 284 3.69 -17.58 3.60
C TYR A 284 3.18 -16.72 2.44
N ALA A 285 1.94 -16.93 2.03
CA ALA A 285 1.34 -16.21 0.91
C ALA A 285 1.24 -14.70 1.20
N LEU A 286 1.96 -13.91 0.41
CA LEU A 286 1.88 -12.45 0.45
C LEU A 286 0.88 -11.95 -0.59
N ILE A 287 0.07 -10.98 -0.17
CA ILE A 287 -0.84 -10.23 -1.03
C ILE A 287 -0.35 -8.78 -1.09
N PRO A 288 -0.37 -8.13 -2.26
CA PRO A 288 0.01 -6.73 -2.34
C PRO A 288 -0.92 -5.86 -1.48
N LEU A 289 -0.32 -4.91 -0.77
CA LEU A 289 -1.03 -3.96 0.08
C LEU A 289 -1.24 -2.66 -0.69
N ILE A 290 -2.50 -2.23 -0.76
CA ILE A 290 -2.93 -0.94 -1.31
C ILE A 290 -3.67 -0.23 -0.18
N TYR A 291 -3.21 0.96 0.16
CA TYR A 291 -3.67 1.64 1.36
C TYR A 291 -3.74 3.16 1.18
N SER A 292 -4.70 3.77 1.87
CA SER A 292 -4.85 5.23 2.01
C SER A 292 -4.65 5.58 3.48
N ALA A 293 -4.07 6.76 3.70
CA ALA A 293 -3.89 7.37 5.00
C ALA A 293 -5.20 7.74 5.72
N GLY A 294 -6.35 7.53 5.07
CA GLY A 294 -7.65 7.74 5.72
C GLY A 294 -7.91 9.20 6.15
N PRO A 295 -8.82 9.38 7.13
CA PRO A 295 -9.25 10.69 7.60
C PRO A 295 -8.14 11.51 8.29
N ASP A 296 -7.21 10.86 8.99
CA ASP A 296 -6.15 11.54 9.74
C ASP A 296 -4.96 11.97 8.87
N ARG A 297 -4.85 11.37 7.67
CA ARG A 297 -3.82 11.63 6.65
C ARG A 297 -2.42 11.17 7.06
N ILE A 298 -2.34 10.21 7.95
CA ILE A 298 -1.10 9.61 8.41
C ILE A 298 -1.10 8.13 8.00
N TYR A 299 -0.06 7.69 7.28
CA TYR A 299 -0.01 6.31 6.79
C TYR A 299 0.35 5.28 7.86
N ASP A 300 1.21 5.65 8.83
CA ASP A 300 1.54 4.78 9.97
C ASP A 300 1.95 3.34 9.62
N LEU A 301 2.60 3.15 8.47
CA LEU A 301 3.16 1.87 8.03
C LEU A 301 4.67 1.98 7.86
N SER A 302 5.38 0.88 8.10
CA SER A 302 6.83 0.79 7.87
C SER A 302 7.17 0.61 6.40
N ASP A 303 7.90 1.55 5.84
CA ASP A 303 8.19 1.67 4.42
C ASP A 303 9.70 1.65 4.08
N ALA A 304 10.56 1.63 5.11
CA ALA A 304 12.01 1.63 5.02
C ALA A 304 12.62 2.81 4.26
N VAL A 305 12.46 4.03 4.79
CA VAL A 305 13.03 5.23 4.15
C VAL A 305 14.56 5.31 4.28
N THR A 306 15.15 4.92 5.43
CA THR A 306 16.58 5.17 5.70
C THR A 306 17.28 4.03 6.44
N PRO A 307 18.25 3.32 5.82
CA PRO A 307 18.63 3.40 4.41
C PRO A 307 17.50 2.90 3.49
N PRO A 308 17.45 3.35 2.22
CA PRO A 308 16.39 2.95 1.31
C PRO A 308 16.43 1.43 1.11
N LEU A 309 15.28 0.78 1.27
CA LEU A 309 15.17 -0.66 1.02
C LEU A 309 15.35 -0.95 -0.49
N ILE A 310 16.35 -1.78 -0.79
CA ILE A 310 16.73 -2.21 -2.14
C ILE A 310 16.55 -3.73 -2.21
N TYR A 311 15.47 -4.19 -2.84
CA TYR A 311 15.21 -5.63 -2.95
C TYR A 311 16.32 -6.41 -3.66
N THR A 312 17.03 -5.78 -4.61
CA THR A 312 18.13 -6.46 -5.33
C THR A 312 19.41 -6.64 -4.51
N ALA A 313 19.51 -6.01 -3.34
CA ALA A 313 20.70 -6.10 -2.50
C ALA A 313 20.68 -7.42 -1.70
N PRO A 314 21.77 -8.21 -1.71
CA PRO A 314 21.92 -9.30 -0.77
C PRO A 314 22.21 -8.75 0.63
N THR A 315 21.47 -9.20 1.64
CA THR A 315 21.78 -8.95 3.06
C THR A 315 21.96 -10.28 3.76
N PRO A 316 23.19 -10.81 3.93
CA PRO A 316 23.40 -12.06 4.63
C PRO A 316 22.72 -12.04 6.02
N PRO A 317 21.96 -13.07 6.41
CA PRO A 317 21.87 -14.41 5.79
C PRO A 317 20.94 -14.55 4.57
N ASN A 318 20.24 -13.49 4.17
CA ASN A 318 19.14 -13.52 3.22
C ASN A 318 19.59 -13.36 1.75
N LEU A 319 18.79 -13.94 0.85
CA LEU A 319 18.99 -13.85 -0.59
C LEU A 319 18.44 -12.51 -1.12
N PRO A 320 18.97 -11.99 -2.25
CA PRO A 320 18.32 -10.89 -2.95
C PRO A 320 16.86 -11.21 -3.28
N ASN A 321 16.01 -10.19 -3.28
CA ASN A 321 14.56 -10.28 -3.49
C ASN A 321 13.84 -11.19 -2.50
N ASP A 322 14.34 -11.33 -1.28
CA ASP A 322 13.58 -11.96 -0.20
C ASP A 322 12.63 -10.93 0.43
N PRO A 323 11.30 -11.09 0.28
CA PRO A 323 10.35 -10.15 0.85
C PRO A 323 10.28 -10.22 2.37
N TYR A 324 10.62 -11.34 3.00
CA TYR A 324 10.45 -11.57 4.44
C TYR A 324 11.63 -11.07 5.27
N THR A 325 12.62 -10.47 4.62
CA THR A 325 13.78 -9.86 5.28
C THR A 325 13.36 -8.60 6.03
N PRO A 326 13.64 -8.50 7.34
CA PRO A 326 13.44 -7.26 8.08
C PRO A 326 14.29 -6.12 7.52
N ILE A 327 13.72 -4.92 7.56
CA ILE A 327 14.38 -3.66 7.25
C ILE A 327 15.48 -3.41 8.30
N PRO A 328 16.66 -2.89 7.95
CA PRO A 328 17.69 -2.58 8.94
C PRO A 328 17.24 -1.49 9.93
N ALA A 329 17.10 -1.89 11.20
CA ALA A 329 16.95 -1.10 12.43
C ALA A 329 15.91 0.06 12.42
N PRO A 330 14.80 -0.03 13.20
CA PRO A 330 14.37 -1.24 13.92
C PRO A 330 14.12 -2.38 12.94
N ALA A 331 14.37 -3.63 13.37
CA ALA A 331 14.30 -4.82 12.52
C ALA A 331 12.84 -5.18 12.17
N LEU A 332 12.12 -4.26 11.54
CA LEU A 332 10.70 -4.38 11.23
C LEU A 332 10.48 -4.92 9.83
N LEU A 333 9.37 -5.60 9.63
CA LEU A 333 8.93 -6.07 8.33
C LEU A 333 8.21 -4.94 7.59
N VAL A 334 8.42 -4.84 6.28
CA VAL A 334 7.74 -3.85 5.41
C VAL A 334 6.23 -3.99 5.54
N GLY A 335 5.55 -2.85 5.66
CA GLY A 335 4.09 -2.76 5.81
C GLY A 335 3.60 -3.04 7.22
N ARG A 336 4.48 -3.27 8.21
CA ARG A 336 4.08 -3.37 9.61
C ARG A 336 3.45 -2.04 10.05
N PRO A 337 2.24 -2.05 10.62
CA PRO A 337 1.65 -0.84 11.16
C PRO A 337 2.39 -0.37 12.42
N GLN A 338 2.54 0.93 12.60
CA GLN A 338 3.35 1.57 13.63
C GLN A 338 2.59 2.76 14.22
N SER A 339 2.88 3.16 15.46
CA SER A 339 2.41 4.46 15.98
C SER A 339 3.24 5.59 15.35
N GLY A 340 2.57 6.53 14.72
CA GLY A 340 3.10 7.80 14.23
C GLY A 340 3.49 8.78 15.34
N GLY A 341 4.18 8.34 16.39
CA GLY A 341 4.94 9.19 17.29
C GLY A 341 4.21 9.76 18.52
N GLY A 342 4.22 8.97 19.60
CA GLY A 342 4.15 9.46 20.97
C GLY A 342 3.96 8.31 21.98
N PRO A 343 4.45 8.40 23.22
CA PRO A 343 4.26 7.34 24.23
C PRO A 343 2.81 7.26 24.77
N SER A 344 1.82 7.78 24.05
CA SER A 344 0.43 7.88 24.53
C SER A 344 -0.63 7.95 23.44
N ASP A 345 -0.34 7.60 22.19
CA ASP A 345 -1.38 7.51 21.15
C ASP A 345 -1.84 6.07 20.93
N GLU A 346 -3.15 5.96 20.69
CA GLU A 346 -3.80 4.75 20.21
C GLU A 346 -3.11 4.31 18.91
N PHE A 347 -3.25 3.04 18.52
CA PHE A 347 -2.65 2.51 17.29
C PHE A 347 -3.35 3.15 16.06
N ASN A 348 -2.97 4.39 15.73
CA ASN A 348 -3.67 5.25 14.77
C ASN A 348 -3.75 4.62 13.38
N SER A 349 -2.76 3.78 13.02
CA SER A 349 -2.78 2.97 11.79
C SER A 349 -4.08 2.18 11.51
N LEU A 350 -4.94 1.97 12.50
CA LEU A 350 -6.24 1.30 12.35
C LEU A 350 -7.30 2.14 11.61
N ASP A 351 -7.10 3.45 11.47
CA ASP A 351 -8.00 4.31 10.68
C ASP A 351 -7.71 4.26 9.17
N ASN A 352 -6.53 3.75 8.80
CA ASN A 352 -6.13 3.52 7.42
C ASN A 352 -7.13 2.63 6.69
N ILE A 353 -7.39 3.01 5.44
CA ILE A 353 -8.25 2.22 4.57
C ILE A 353 -7.34 1.32 3.73
N THR A 354 -7.50 0.01 3.82
CA THR A 354 -6.63 -0.96 3.13
C THR A 354 -7.43 -2.07 2.44
N ASN A 355 -6.91 -2.63 1.34
CA ASN A 355 -7.55 -3.77 0.68
C ASN A 355 -7.65 -5.03 1.55
N HIS A 356 -6.88 -5.11 2.64
CA HIS A 356 -6.91 -6.22 3.60
C HIS A 356 -8.02 -6.09 4.65
N LEU A 357 -8.77 -4.98 4.65
CA LEU A 357 -9.91 -4.72 5.52
C LEU A 357 -11.23 -4.51 4.77
N ILE A 358 -11.19 -4.37 3.45
CA ILE A 358 -12.38 -4.07 2.62
C ILE A 358 -13.06 -5.36 2.12
N ALA A 359 -12.43 -6.52 2.26
CA ALA A 359 -12.89 -7.74 1.61
C ALA A 359 -14.14 -8.37 2.27
N THR A 360 -14.67 -7.79 3.34
CA THR A 360 -15.71 -8.41 4.19
C THR A 360 -17.03 -7.64 4.37
N ASP A 361 -17.25 -6.51 3.69
CA ASP A 361 -18.54 -5.78 3.78
C ASP A 361 -19.57 -6.14 2.68
#